data_AF-A0A2Y0XJE4-F1
#
_entry.id   AF-A0A2Y0XJE4-F1
#
_cell.length_a   1.000
_cell.length_b   1.000
_cell.length_c   1.000
_cell.angle_alpha   90.00
_cell.angle_beta   90.00
_cell.angle_gamma   90.00
#
_symmetry.space_group_name_H-M   'P 1'
#
loop_
_entity.id
_entity.type
_entity.pdbx_description
1 polymer ?
#
loop_
_entity_poly.entity_id
_entity_poly.type
_entity_poly.pdbx_seq_one_letter_code
_entity_poly.pdbx_strand_id
1 'polypeptide(L)'
;MGLTELAPGNLWNTMPCHTHERRMEVYFYFNMDDDACVFHMMGQPQETRHIVMHNEQAVISPSWSIHSGVGTKAYTFIWGMVGENQVFDDMDHVAVKDLR
;
A
#
# COMPACT_ATOMS: atom_id res chain seq x y z
N MET A 1 0.19 13.12 4.10
CA MET A 1 1.23 12.17 4.56
C MET A 1 0.77 11.62 5.89
N GLY A 2 1.11 10.37 6.18
CA GLY A 2 0.88 9.76 7.48
C GLY A 2 1.86 8.63 7.74
N LEU A 3 1.96 8.24 9.01
CA LEU A 3 2.72 7.07 9.46
C LEU A 3 1.74 6.06 10.03
N THR A 4 1.94 4.81 9.68
CA THR A 4 1.18 3.68 10.23
C THR A 4 2.16 2.61 10.70
N GLU A 5 2.02 2.19 11.94
CA GLU A 5 2.81 1.14 12.57
C GLU A 5 1.91 -0.07 12.82
N LEU A 6 2.30 -1.24 12.30
CA LEU A 6 1.55 -2.47 12.55
C LEU A 6 1.98 -3.08 13.88
N ALA A 7 1.00 -3.41 14.72
CA ALA A 7 1.26 -4.12 15.97
C ALA A 7 1.84 -5.52 15.70
N PRO A 8 2.68 -6.08 16.60
CA PRO A 8 3.27 -7.40 16.43
C PRO A 8 2.25 -8.47 16.02
N GLY A 9 2.59 -9.25 14.99
CA GLY A 9 1.72 -10.28 14.42
C GLY A 9 0.67 -9.78 13.41
N ASN A 10 0.52 -8.47 13.21
CA ASN A 10 -0.35 -7.89 12.18
C ASN A 10 0.46 -7.56 10.93
N LEU A 11 -0.07 -7.91 9.76
CA LEU A 11 0.72 -7.95 8.51
C LEU A 11 0.15 -7.09 7.38
N TRP A 12 -1.15 -6.77 7.41
CA TRP A 12 -1.81 -6.10 6.30
C TRP A 12 -1.92 -4.59 6.51
N ASN A 13 -1.65 -3.83 5.45
CA ASN A 13 -2.06 -2.44 5.33
C ASN A 13 -3.05 -2.26 4.16
N THR A 14 -3.82 -1.17 4.18
CA THR A 14 -4.77 -0.78 3.11
C THR A 14 -5.63 -1.95 2.62
N MET A 15 -6.31 -2.63 3.55
CA MET A 15 -7.23 -3.73 3.24
C MET A 15 -8.58 -3.52 3.93
N PRO A 16 -9.72 -3.50 3.20
CA PRO A 16 -9.84 -3.56 1.73
C PRO A 16 -9.11 -2.40 1.02
N CYS A 17 -8.64 -2.65 -0.20
CA CYS A 17 -7.87 -1.69 -0.99
C CYS A 17 -8.77 -0.77 -1.84
N HIS A 18 -8.16 0.18 -2.54
CA HIS A 18 -8.86 1.16 -3.38
C HIS A 18 -7.94 1.70 -4.49
N THR A 19 -8.53 2.39 -5.46
CA THR A 19 -7.83 3.26 -6.42
C THR A 19 -8.37 4.69 -6.31
N HIS A 20 -7.67 5.67 -6.88
CA HIS A 20 -8.17 7.04 -6.98
C HIS A 20 -7.55 7.76 -8.18
N GLU A 21 -8.32 7.97 -9.25
CA GLU A 21 -7.82 8.54 -10.52
C GLU A 21 -7.17 9.93 -10.35
N ARG A 22 -7.66 10.72 -9.40
CA ARG A 22 -7.31 12.14 -9.19
C ARG A 22 -6.08 12.36 -8.30
N ARG A 23 -5.53 11.29 -7.72
CA ARG A 23 -4.41 11.35 -6.77
C ARG A 23 -3.47 10.18 -6.99
N MET A 24 -2.27 10.28 -6.46
CA MET A 24 -1.29 9.20 -6.46
C MET A 24 -0.63 9.10 -5.08
N GLU A 25 -0.13 7.91 -4.75
CA GLU A 25 0.53 7.68 -3.47
C GLU A 25 1.95 7.12 -3.65
N VAL A 26 2.79 7.39 -2.65
CA VAL A 26 4.11 6.79 -2.48
C VAL A 26 4.17 6.18 -1.09
N TYR A 27 4.59 4.92 -1.01
CA TYR A 27 4.73 4.17 0.23
C TYR A 27 6.22 3.95 0.52
N PHE A 28 6.63 4.17 1.77
CA PHE A 28 7.98 3.90 2.27
C PHE A 28 7.91 2.93 3.45
N TYR A 29 8.46 1.74 3.28
CA TYR A 29 8.44 0.65 4.28
C TYR A 29 9.73 0.65 5.10
N PHE A 30 9.63 0.56 6.43
CA PHE A 30 10.78 0.59 7.35
C PHE A 30 10.45 -0.07 8.71
N ASN A 31 11.42 -0.10 9.63
CA ASN A 31 11.35 -0.85 10.89
C ASN A 31 11.02 -2.33 10.65
N MET A 32 11.75 -2.95 9.74
CA MET A 32 11.61 -4.36 9.37
C MET A 32 12.86 -5.13 9.79
N ASP A 33 12.68 -6.37 10.23
CA ASP A 33 13.79 -7.30 10.44
C ASP A 33 14.51 -7.58 9.10
N ASP A 34 15.82 -7.86 9.14
CA ASP A 34 16.64 -8.12 7.94
C ASP A 34 16.17 -9.36 7.13
N ASP A 35 15.53 -10.32 7.79
CA ASP A 35 14.95 -11.53 7.19
C ASP A 35 13.46 -11.36 6.79
N ALA A 36 12.89 -10.16 6.96
CA ALA A 36 11.53 -9.84 6.60
C ALA A 36 11.42 -9.17 5.22
N CYS A 37 10.24 -9.29 4.62
CA CYS A 37 9.88 -8.53 3.43
C CYS A 37 8.40 -8.17 3.45
N VAL A 38 8.02 -7.18 2.63
CA VAL A 38 6.64 -6.85 2.31
C VAL A 38 6.39 -7.19 0.85
N PHE A 39 5.31 -7.91 0.57
CA PHE A 39 4.74 -8.02 -0.76
C PHE A 39 3.81 -6.83 -0.96
N HIS A 40 4.30 -5.79 -1.63
CA HIS A 40 3.50 -4.63 -1.99
C HIS A 40 2.66 -4.97 -3.22
N MET A 41 1.35 -5.09 -3.03
CA MET A 41 0.35 -5.31 -4.07
C MET A 41 0.08 -3.99 -4.80
N MET A 42 0.20 -4.05 -6.13
CA MET A 42 -0.03 -2.95 -7.04
C MET A 42 -0.73 -3.46 -8.32
N GLY A 43 -1.04 -2.58 -9.25
CA GLY A 43 -1.75 -2.90 -10.47
C GLY A 43 -3.23 -2.53 -10.43
N GLN A 44 -3.93 -2.72 -11.55
CA GLN A 44 -5.38 -2.60 -11.56
C GLN A 44 -5.99 -3.73 -10.71
N PRO A 45 -7.17 -3.53 -10.10
CA PRO A 45 -7.79 -4.53 -9.22
C PRO A 45 -7.95 -5.95 -9.80
N GLN A 46 -8.07 -6.06 -11.13
CA GLN A 46 -8.25 -7.33 -11.85
C GLN A 46 -6.96 -7.89 -12.46
N GLU A 47 -5.85 -7.19 -12.31
CA GLU A 47 -4.55 -7.57 -12.83
C GLU A 47 -3.46 -7.17 -11.82
N THR A 48 -3.60 -7.68 -10.60
CA THR A 48 -2.63 -7.33 -9.55
C THR A 48 -1.25 -7.89 -9.88
N ARG A 49 -0.23 -7.19 -9.42
CA ARG A 49 1.18 -7.56 -9.40
C ARG A 49 1.72 -7.28 -8.01
N HIS A 50 2.91 -7.77 -7.72
CA HIS A 50 3.58 -7.44 -6.49
C HIS A 50 5.03 -7.06 -6.71
N ILE A 51 5.55 -6.24 -5.79
CA ILE A 51 6.98 -5.97 -5.63
C ILE A 51 7.36 -6.49 -4.25
N VAL A 52 8.43 -7.28 -4.19
CA VAL A 52 9.03 -7.68 -2.91
C VAL A 52 9.91 -6.54 -2.42
N MET A 53 9.57 -6.01 -1.25
CA MET A 53 10.20 -4.85 -0.63
C MET A 53 10.91 -5.28 0.66
N HIS A 54 12.09 -4.75 0.90
CA HIS A 54 12.85 -4.89 2.14
C HIS A 54 12.86 -3.58 2.93
N ASN A 55 13.53 -3.59 4.08
CA ASN A 55 13.64 -2.44 4.96
C ASN A 55 14.16 -1.20 4.20
N GLU A 56 13.54 -0.05 4.47
CA GLU A 56 13.90 1.27 3.93
C GLU A 56 13.80 1.39 2.40
N GLN A 57 12.80 0.76 1.80
CA GLN A 57 12.50 0.89 0.38
C GLN A 57 11.16 1.62 0.15
N ALA A 58 11.12 2.41 -0.94
CA ALA A 58 9.92 3.12 -1.37
C ALA A 58 9.35 2.58 -2.68
N VAL A 59 8.03 2.67 -2.83
CA VAL A 59 7.30 2.27 -4.04
C VAL A 59 6.30 3.36 -4.44
N ILE A 60 6.24 3.64 -5.74
CA ILE A 60 5.34 4.62 -6.34
C ILE A 60 4.09 3.89 -6.83
N SER A 61 2.91 4.38 -6.45
CA SER A 61 1.61 3.89 -6.93
C SER A 61 0.99 4.89 -7.91
N PRO A 62 0.92 4.57 -9.22
CA PRO A 62 0.15 5.34 -10.18
C PRO A 62 -1.33 5.42 -9.80
N SER A 63 -2.07 6.45 -10.23
CA SER A 63 -3.47 6.68 -9.83
C SER A 63 -4.42 5.50 -10.08
N TRP A 64 -4.19 4.75 -11.17
CA TRP A 64 -4.97 3.59 -11.60
C TRP A 64 -4.62 2.29 -10.84
N SER A 65 -3.59 2.34 -10.00
CA SER A 65 -3.06 1.19 -9.25
C SER A 65 -3.63 1.17 -7.84
N ILE A 66 -3.88 -0.04 -7.33
CA ILE A 66 -4.02 -0.23 -5.89
C ILE A 66 -2.66 -0.05 -5.19
N HIS A 67 -2.70 0.12 -3.87
CA HIS A 67 -1.53 0.16 -3.00
C HIS A 67 -1.86 -0.49 -1.66
N SER A 68 -1.59 -1.79 -1.57
CA SER A 68 -1.74 -2.59 -0.35
C SER A 68 -0.48 -3.40 -0.09
N GLY A 69 -0.20 -3.76 1.15
CA GLY A 69 1.01 -4.49 1.53
C GLY A 69 0.72 -5.58 2.54
N VAL A 70 1.39 -6.72 2.37
CA VAL A 70 1.44 -7.79 3.36
C VAL A 70 2.87 -8.16 3.69
N GLY A 71 3.22 -8.05 4.97
CA GLY A 71 4.55 -8.40 5.48
C GLY A 71 4.66 -9.87 5.85
N THR A 72 5.89 -10.40 5.85
CA THR A 72 6.20 -11.67 6.52
C THR A 72 6.30 -11.53 8.05
N LYS A 73 6.52 -10.29 8.53
CA LYS A 73 6.46 -9.85 9.92
C LYS A 73 5.79 -8.48 10.00
N ALA A 74 5.53 -7.98 11.22
CA ALA A 74 5.06 -6.60 11.41
C ALA A 74 6.11 -5.59 10.93
N TYR A 75 5.64 -4.44 10.46
CA TYR A 75 6.47 -3.37 9.90
C TYR A 75 5.82 -2.00 10.14
N THR A 76 6.58 -0.94 9.90
CA THR A 76 6.07 0.44 9.85
C THR A 76 6.11 0.94 8.40
N PHE A 77 5.18 1.81 8.02
CA PHE A 77 5.29 2.51 6.75
C PHE A 77 4.81 3.95 6.84
N ILE A 78 5.37 4.79 5.98
CA ILE A 78 4.89 6.14 5.70
C ILE A 78 4.20 6.13 4.35
N TRP A 79 3.08 6.82 4.25
CA TRP A 79 2.39 7.10 2.99
C TRP A 79 2.37 8.60 2.72
N GLY A 80 2.63 8.96 1.46
CA GLY A 80 2.55 10.32 0.94
C GLY A 80 1.62 10.37 -0.25
N MET A 81 0.68 11.30 -0.24
CA MET A 81 -0.33 11.45 -1.29
C MET A 81 -0.31 12.87 -1.84
N VAL A 82 -0.40 12.99 -3.17
CA VAL A 82 -0.58 14.24 -3.89
C VAL A 82 -1.58 14.05 -5.03
N GLY A 83 -2.13 15.14 -5.57
CA GLY A 83 -3.04 15.11 -6.70
C GLY A 83 -3.79 16.42 -6.87
N GLU A 84 -4.86 16.40 -7.67
CA GLU A 84 -5.67 17.60 -7.95
C GLU A 84 -6.57 18.03 -6.77
N ASN A 85 -6.82 17.14 -5.80
CA ASN A 85 -7.63 17.44 -4.63
C ASN A 85 -7.08 16.78 -3.35
N GLN A 86 -7.62 17.20 -2.19
CA GLN A 86 -7.37 16.59 -0.87
C GLN A 86 -8.65 16.01 -0.26
N VAL A 87 -9.57 15.55 -1.13
CA VAL A 87 -10.84 14.94 -0.73
C VAL A 87 -10.54 13.45 -0.52
N PHE A 88 -10.28 13.05 0.72
CA PHE A 88 -9.77 11.70 0.98
C PHE A 88 -10.79 10.59 0.75
N ASP A 89 -12.09 10.85 0.89
CA ASP A 89 -13.18 9.90 0.62
C ASP A 89 -13.49 9.73 -0.87
N ASP A 90 -12.89 10.55 -1.73
CA ASP A 90 -13.01 10.47 -3.18
C ASP A 90 -12.14 9.35 -3.76
N MET A 91 -12.57 8.10 -3.57
CA MET A 91 -11.84 6.91 -4.00
C MET A 91 -12.79 5.79 -4.46
N ASP A 92 -12.26 4.87 -5.25
CA ASP A 92 -12.98 3.69 -5.70
C ASP A 92 -12.60 2.50 -4.81
N HIS A 93 -13.47 2.17 -3.85
CA HIS A 93 -13.26 1.04 -2.95
C HIS A 93 -13.36 -0.30 -3.68
N VAL A 94 -12.45 -1.22 -3.38
CA VAL A 94 -12.41 -2.57 -3.96
C VAL A 94 -12.66 -3.59 -2.86
N ALA A 95 -13.74 -4.38 -2.98
CA ALA A 95 -13.95 -5.49 -2.06
C ALA A 95 -12.91 -6.58 -2.31
N VAL A 96 -12.33 -7.13 -1.24
CA VAL A 96 -11.26 -8.13 -1.32
C VAL A 96 -11.65 -9.35 -2.17
N LYS A 97 -12.93 -9.76 -2.11
CA LYS A 97 -13.47 -10.88 -2.89
C LYS A 97 -13.43 -10.67 -4.41
N ASP A 98 -13.25 -9.42 -4.86
CA ASP A 98 -13.26 -9.06 -6.27
C ASP A 98 -11.85 -8.91 -6.84
N LEU A 99 -10.78 -9.00 -6.03
CA LEU A 99 -9.38 -8.92 -6.49
C LEU A 99 -8.95 -10.17 -7.30
N ARG A 100 -8.01 -9.98 -8.24
CA ARG A 100 -7.39 -11.06 -9.04
C ARG A 100 -5.88 -10.95 -9.15
#